data_AF-A0A486RR77-F1
#
_entry.id   AF-A0A486RR77-F1
#
_cell.length_a   1.000
_cell.length_b   1.000
_cell.length_c   1.000
_cell.angle_alpha   90.00
_cell.angle_beta   90.00
_cell.angle_gamma   90.00
#
_symmetry.space_group_name_H-M   'P 1'
#
loop_
_entity.id
_entity.type
_entity.pdbx_description
1 polymer ?
#
loop_
_entity_poly.entity_id
_entity_poly.type
_entity_poly.pdbx_seq_one_letter_code
_entity_poly.pdbx_strand_id
1 'polypeptide(L)'
;MKYSKILMFLFVSFARLSYAADFKLSPSDPVEDVKYFSLQVKNDNGIKNIDVGLEGNSSNVTIKQHYTFSCQWGDVSGVRLSMDSPSIDGVLLFDNIYALDSKLNIVFAKSYSRMSKKWVDPISLNSAVCNRSGGGLKNDSITKKDYIVDFESIQQGPFILKGVNNVAIKYVRDNSLHLIREDTSGEVIIDAIKNHDNMAPSVRTVFFMKLKSEMNIISLITWGGVDEGNYYKIYGYIYDKNGRMHTNEILDKDSNLSGYNAKKNPFKYKNANSIKEYLLKRYDS
;
A
#
# COMPACT_ATOMS: atom_id res chain seq x y z
N MET A 1 33.23 51.81 -46.18
CA MET A 1 34.01 50.56 -46.01
C MET A 1 34.01 50.15 -44.54
N LYS A 2 33.47 48.96 -44.26
CA LYS A 2 33.77 48.05 -43.14
C LYS A 2 33.59 48.57 -41.70
N TYR A 3 32.36 48.43 -41.19
CA TYR A 3 32.17 48.12 -39.76
C TYR A 3 32.33 46.61 -39.58
N SER A 4 33.37 46.21 -38.85
CA SER A 4 33.68 44.82 -38.55
C SER A 4 32.89 44.36 -37.31
N LYS A 5 32.26 43.21 -37.47
CA LYS A 5 31.52 42.43 -36.46
C LYS A 5 32.44 41.92 -35.36
N ILE A 6 32.01 42.01 -34.11
CA ILE A 6 32.36 41.09 -33.00
C ILE A 6 31.09 41.01 -32.13
N LEU A 7 30.11 40.18 -32.50
CA LEU A 7 29.86 38.82 -31.99
C LEU A 7 29.82 38.72 -30.46
N MET A 8 28.60 38.88 -29.93
CA MET A 8 28.19 38.54 -28.57
C MET A 8 28.28 37.01 -28.38
N PHE A 9 29.21 36.53 -27.56
CA PHE A 9 29.20 35.15 -27.08
C PHE A 9 28.16 35.02 -25.96
N LEU A 10 26.93 34.68 -26.33
CA LEU A 10 25.97 34.07 -25.41
C LEU A 10 26.42 32.62 -25.20
N PHE A 11 27.19 32.37 -24.15
CA PHE A 11 27.35 31.02 -23.60
C PHE A 11 25.99 30.58 -23.06
N VAL A 12 25.16 29.99 -23.91
CA VAL A 12 24.07 29.14 -23.47
C VAL A 12 24.71 27.84 -23.01
N SER A 13 25.13 27.80 -21.75
CA SER A 13 25.39 26.55 -21.05
C SER A 13 24.07 25.79 -20.96
N PHE A 14 23.76 25.00 -21.99
CA PHE A 14 22.82 23.90 -21.87
C PHE A 14 23.42 22.89 -20.89
N ALA A 15 23.20 23.11 -19.60
CA ALA A 15 23.25 22.01 -18.65
C ALA A 15 22.16 21.04 -19.08
N ARG A 16 22.53 19.98 -19.81
CA ARG A 16 21.68 18.79 -19.99
C ARG A 16 21.58 18.11 -18.62
N LEU A 17 20.74 18.66 -17.74
CA LEU A 17 20.23 17.94 -16.57
C LEU A 17 18.98 17.20 -17.02
N SER A 18 19.14 16.16 -17.83
CA SER A 18 18.03 15.26 -18.16
C SER A 18 18.45 13.82 -17.85
N TYR A 19 18.83 13.58 -16.60
CA TYR A 19 19.05 12.22 -16.07
C TYR A 19 17.74 11.46 -15.80
N ALA A 20 16.59 12.05 -16.11
CA ALA A 20 15.28 11.43 -15.92
C ALA A 20 15.12 10.26 -16.90
N ALA A 21 14.76 9.08 -16.37
CA ALA A 21 14.42 7.95 -17.21
C ALA A 21 13.04 8.15 -17.86
N ASP A 22 12.94 7.75 -19.13
CA ASP A 22 11.68 7.64 -19.88
C ASP A 22 11.11 6.23 -19.72
N PHE A 23 9.79 6.14 -19.56
CA PHE A 23 9.06 4.89 -19.31
C PHE A 23 8.00 4.68 -20.38
N LYS A 24 8.04 3.53 -21.05
CA LYS A 24 7.06 3.16 -22.08
C LYS A 24 6.57 1.74 -21.87
N LEU A 25 5.25 1.57 -21.98
CA LEU A 25 4.61 0.25 -21.99
C LEU A 25 4.30 -0.18 -23.43
N SER A 26 4.52 -1.45 -23.72
CA SER A 26 4.04 -2.12 -24.92
C SER A 26 3.55 -3.53 -24.58
N PRO A 27 2.52 -4.07 -25.26
CA PRO A 27 2.16 -5.47 -25.12
C PRO A 27 3.36 -6.39 -25.38
N SER A 28 3.40 -7.52 -24.67
CA SER A 28 4.39 -8.58 -24.84
C SER A 28 3.67 -9.90 -25.10
N ASP A 29 4.39 -10.87 -25.66
CA ASP A 29 3.90 -12.22 -25.85
C ASP A 29 3.39 -12.79 -24.51
N PRO A 30 2.17 -13.36 -24.49
CA PRO A 30 1.64 -14.03 -23.32
C PRO A 30 2.42 -15.32 -23.04
N VAL A 31 2.40 -15.75 -21.78
CA VAL A 31 2.91 -17.07 -21.40
C VAL A 31 1.79 -17.79 -20.65
N GLU A 32 1.37 -18.94 -21.18
CA GLU A 32 0.18 -19.66 -20.72
C GLU A 32 -1.05 -18.73 -20.72
N ASP A 33 -1.77 -18.63 -19.61
CA ASP A 33 -2.95 -17.78 -19.45
C ASP A 33 -2.61 -16.35 -19.00
N VAL A 34 -1.33 -16.06 -18.70
CA VAL A 34 -0.90 -14.75 -18.22
C VAL A 34 -0.55 -13.84 -19.39
N LYS A 35 -1.22 -12.68 -19.44
CA LYS A 35 -0.89 -11.60 -20.38
C LYS A 35 0.27 -10.78 -19.82
N TYR A 36 1.18 -10.38 -20.71
CA TYR A 36 2.35 -9.60 -20.33
C TYR A 36 2.40 -8.27 -21.09
N PHE A 37 3.03 -7.30 -20.45
CA PHE A 37 3.53 -6.08 -21.07
C PHE A 37 5.04 -6.01 -20.85
N SER A 38 5.72 -5.30 -21.74
CA SER A 38 7.12 -4.90 -21.57
C SER A 38 7.15 -3.44 -21.13
N LEU A 39 7.70 -3.18 -19.95
CA LEU A 39 8.06 -1.86 -19.49
C LEU A 39 9.48 -1.55 -19.97
N GLN A 40 9.57 -0.74 -21.02
CA GLN A 40 10.83 -0.20 -21.49
C GLN A 40 11.20 1.04 -20.66
N VAL A 41 12.40 1.01 -20.08
CA VAL A 41 13.01 2.12 -19.36
C VAL A 41 14.23 2.58 -20.14
N LYS A 42 14.28 3.86 -20.49
CA LYS A 42 15.38 4.44 -21.27
C LYS A 42 15.95 5.66 -20.58
N ASN A 43 17.28 5.75 -20.53
CA ASN A 43 17.99 6.97 -20.16
C ASN A 43 19.29 7.09 -20.98
N ASP A 44 20.14 8.05 -20.64
CA ASP A 44 21.40 8.28 -21.35
C ASP A 44 22.38 7.07 -21.29
N ASN A 45 22.21 6.19 -20.31
CA ASN A 45 23.08 5.02 -20.11
C ASN A 45 22.58 3.78 -20.86
N GLY A 46 21.35 3.78 -21.40
CA GLY A 46 20.86 2.69 -22.23
C GLY A 46 19.36 2.46 -22.16
N ILE A 47 18.98 1.22 -22.46
CA ILE A 47 17.59 0.75 -22.48
C ILE A 47 17.53 -0.54 -21.67
N LYS A 48 16.52 -0.66 -20.81
CA LYS A 48 16.17 -1.88 -20.10
C LYS A 48 14.70 -2.21 -20.34
N ASN A 49 14.41 -3.48 -20.61
CA ASN A 49 13.04 -3.96 -20.67
C ASN A 49 12.78 -4.80 -19.41
N ILE A 50 11.61 -4.62 -18.82
CA ILE A 50 11.13 -5.37 -17.67
C ILE A 50 9.80 -6.02 -18.06
N ASP A 51 9.67 -7.33 -17.85
CA ASP A 51 8.38 -7.99 -18.04
C ASP A 51 7.40 -7.60 -16.92
N VAL A 52 6.17 -7.32 -17.31
CA VAL A 52 5.07 -6.96 -16.42
C VAL A 52 3.92 -7.91 -16.67
N GLY A 53 3.81 -8.95 -15.84
CA GLY A 53 2.65 -9.84 -15.82
C GLY A 53 1.41 -9.09 -15.34
N LEU A 54 0.27 -9.31 -16.01
CA LEU A 54 -1.01 -8.81 -15.54
C LEU A 54 -1.53 -9.68 -14.39
N GLU A 55 -2.00 -9.02 -13.33
CA GLU A 55 -2.50 -9.68 -12.12
C GLU A 55 -4.00 -9.97 -12.20
N GLY A 56 -4.41 -11.14 -11.69
CA GLY A 56 -5.81 -11.57 -11.69
C GLY A 56 -6.42 -11.63 -13.10
N ASN A 57 -7.60 -11.05 -13.27
CA ASN A 57 -8.30 -10.96 -14.56
C ASN A 57 -8.05 -9.62 -15.27
N SER A 58 -6.96 -8.92 -14.93
CA SER A 58 -6.64 -7.65 -15.56
C SER A 58 -6.39 -7.84 -17.06
N SER A 59 -6.88 -6.90 -17.86
CA SER A 59 -6.71 -6.93 -19.33
C SER A 59 -5.71 -5.91 -19.85
N ASN A 60 -5.32 -4.95 -19.02
CA ASN A 60 -4.42 -3.87 -19.39
C ASN A 60 -3.61 -3.37 -18.17
N VAL A 61 -2.55 -2.63 -18.44
CA VAL A 61 -1.74 -1.92 -17.47
C VAL A 61 -1.44 -0.52 -17.98
N THR A 62 -1.45 0.47 -17.08
CA THR A 62 -1.20 1.87 -17.45
C THR A 62 -0.18 2.52 -16.52
N ILE A 63 0.67 3.37 -17.07
CA ILE A 63 1.51 4.26 -16.27
C ILE A 63 0.60 5.32 -15.64
N LYS A 64 0.62 5.45 -14.31
CA LYS A 64 -0.18 6.43 -13.56
C LYS A 64 0.66 7.57 -12.98
N GLN A 65 1.93 7.31 -12.69
CA GLN A 65 2.78 8.27 -11.97
C GLN A 65 4.25 7.99 -12.24
N HIS A 66 5.03 9.05 -12.30
CA HIS A 66 6.49 9.00 -12.30
C HIS A 66 7.00 9.51 -10.95
N TYR A 67 8.14 8.98 -10.53
CA TYR A 67 8.81 9.36 -9.29
C TYR A 67 10.25 9.75 -9.56
N THR A 68 10.77 10.61 -8.71
CA THR A 68 12.19 10.90 -8.59
C THR A 68 12.55 10.83 -7.12
N PHE A 69 13.56 10.04 -6.79
CA PHE A 69 14.09 9.93 -5.44
C PHE A 69 15.56 10.36 -5.46
N SER A 70 15.94 11.20 -4.51
CA SER A 70 17.33 11.61 -4.32
C SER A 70 17.89 10.90 -3.10
N CYS A 71 18.63 9.81 -3.34
CA CYS A 71 19.25 9.01 -2.31
C CYS A 71 20.71 9.44 -2.10
N GLN A 72 21.29 9.15 -0.92
CA GLN A 72 22.68 9.51 -0.62
C GLN A 72 23.69 8.93 -1.63
N TRP A 73 23.35 7.81 -2.27
CA TRP A 73 24.17 7.12 -3.26
C TRP A 73 23.81 7.46 -4.72
N GLY A 74 22.84 8.34 -4.96
CA GLY A 74 22.47 8.80 -6.30
C GLY A 74 20.96 8.96 -6.51
N ASP A 75 20.60 9.52 -7.66
CA ASP A 75 19.23 9.71 -8.06
C ASP A 75 18.63 8.42 -8.64
N VAL A 76 17.32 8.25 -8.39
CA VAL A 76 16.52 7.10 -8.82
C VAL A 76 15.28 7.61 -9.54
N SER A 77 15.02 7.06 -10.72
CA SER A 77 13.77 7.28 -11.45
C SER A 77 12.80 6.13 -11.16
N GLY A 78 11.55 6.45 -10.87
CA GLY A 78 10.53 5.43 -10.61
C GLY A 78 9.27 5.63 -11.43
N VAL A 79 8.48 4.56 -11.53
CA VAL A 79 7.18 4.57 -12.20
C VAL A 79 6.18 3.73 -11.42
N ARG A 80 4.94 4.22 -11.32
CA ARG A 80 3.78 3.44 -10.87
C ARG A 80 2.98 2.98 -12.07
N LEU A 81 2.84 1.68 -12.18
CA LEU A 81 1.90 1.03 -13.07
C LEU A 81 0.64 0.67 -12.30
N SER A 82 -0.52 0.80 -12.93
CA SER A 82 -1.79 0.40 -12.32
C SER A 82 -2.59 -0.50 -13.27
N MET A 83 -3.16 -1.55 -12.67
CA MET A 83 -4.01 -2.56 -13.31
C MET A 83 -5.32 -2.66 -12.52
N ASP A 84 -6.39 -2.98 -13.22
CA ASP A 84 -7.70 -3.27 -12.63
C ASP A 84 -8.19 -4.65 -13.05
N SER A 85 -8.52 -5.46 -12.04
CA SER A 85 -9.05 -6.80 -12.19
C SER A 85 -10.50 -6.84 -11.69
N PRO A 86 -11.48 -7.09 -12.57
CA PRO A 86 -12.84 -7.37 -12.15
C PRO A 86 -12.91 -8.62 -11.26
N SER A 87 -13.69 -8.55 -10.18
CA SER A 87 -14.02 -9.70 -9.32
C SER A 87 -15.47 -9.62 -8.84
N ILE A 88 -15.97 -10.71 -8.25
CA ILE A 88 -17.33 -10.77 -7.68
C ILE A 88 -17.53 -9.77 -6.55
N ASP A 89 -16.47 -9.44 -5.80
CA ASP A 89 -16.49 -8.53 -4.66
C ASP A 89 -16.20 -7.07 -5.05
N GLY A 90 -16.11 -6.79 -6.36
CA GLY A 90 -15.78 -5.49 -6.92
C GLY A 90 -14.45 -5.49 -7.66
N VAL A 91 -13.99 -4.30 -8.06
CA VAL A 91 -12.73 -4.17 -8.81
C VAL A 91 -11.56 -4.21 -7.82
N LEU A 92 -10.69 -5.21 -7.99
CA LEU A 92 -9.41 -5.28 -7.32
C LEU A 92 -8.39 -4.48 -8.13
N LEU A 93 -7.65 -3.59 -7.48
CA LEU A 93 -6.63 -2.76 -8.12
C LEU A 93 -5.25 -3.25 -7.72
N PHE A 94 -4.34 -3.28 -8.68
CA PHE A 94 -2.92 -3.56 -8.46
C PHE A 94 -2.11 -2.33 -8.85
N ASP A 95 -1.24 -1.88 -7.96
CA ASP A 95 -0.25 -0.84 -8.23
C ASP A 95 1.15 -1.44 -8.09
N ASN A 96 1.88 -1.49 -9.20
CA ASN A 96 3.26 -1.96 -9.24
C ASN A 96 4.19 -0.75 -9.32
N ILE A 97 5.09 -0.62 -8.37
CA ILE A 97 6.10 0.45 -8.37
C ILE A 97 7.45 -0.16 -8.70
N TYR A 98 8.09 0.39 -9.73
CA TYR A 98 9.47 0.07 -10.10
C TYR A 98 10.33 1.31 -9.91
N ALA A 99 11.52 1.16 -9.32
CA ALA A 99 12.49 2.24 -9.22
C ALA A 99 13.87 1.75 -9.68
N LEU A 100 14.52 2.55 -10.52
CA LEU A 100 15.79 2.22 -11.14
C LEU A 100 16.81 3.34 -10.92
N ASP A 101 18.04 2.95 -10.62
CA ASP A 101 19.17 3.89 -10.54
C ASP A 101 19.57 4.42 -11.93
N SER A 102 20.51 5.35 -11.97
CA SER A 102 21.02 5.93 -13.22
C SER A 102 21.60 4.89 -14.19
N LYS A 103 22.07 3.74 -13.71
CA LYS A 103 22.59 2.64 -14.53
C LYS A 103 21.51 1.63 -14.93
N LEU A 104 20.24 1.94 -14.69
CA LEU A 104 19.09 1.06 -14.94
C LEU A 104 19.13 -0.24 -14.11
N ASN A 105 19.82 -0.24 -12.96
CA ASN A 105 19.65 -1.32 -11.98
C ASN A 105 18.33 -1.09 -11.25
N ILE A 106 17.54 -2.16 -11.09
CA ILE A 106 16.32 -2.11 -10.29
C ILE A 106 16.73 -2.10 -8.84
N VAL A 107 16.37 -1.03 -8.13
CA VAL A 107 16.68 -0.84 -6.70
C VAL A 107 15.46 -1.07 -5.82
N PHE A 108 14.27 -1.07 -6.40
CA PHE A 108 13.00 -1.31 -5.73
C PHE A 108 11.97 -1.82 -6.73
N ALA A 109 11.22 -2.87 -6.35
CA ALA A 109 10.06 -3.33 -7.11
C ALA A 109 9.04 -3.95 -6.15
N LYS A 110 7.88 -3.33 -5.96
CA LYS A 110 6.84 -3.82 -5.05
C LYS A 110 5.46 -3.69 -5.67
N SER A 111 4.61 -4.68 -5.44
CA SER A 111 3.22 -4.71 -5.88
C SER A 111 2.28 -4.54 -4.70
N TYR A 112 1.28 -3.68 -4.86
CA TYR A 112 0.24 -3.44 -3.88
C TYR A 112 -1.11 -3.80 -4.48
N SER A 113 -1.80 -4.78 -3.92
CA SER A 113 -3.23 -4.99 -4.20
C SER A 113 -4.10 -4.23 -3.22
N ARG A 114 -5.19 -3.62 -3.70
CA ARG A 114 -6.10 -2.82 -2.87
C ARG A 114 -7.52 -2.82 -3.42
N MET A 115 -8.48 -2.69 -2.49
CA MET A 115 -9.89 -2.47 -2.81
C MET A 115 -10.28 -0.98 -2.82
N SER A 116 -9.52 -0.12 -2.12
CA SER A 116 -9.73 1.34 -2.14
C SER A 116 -9.51 1.88 -3.56
N LYS A 117 -10.38 2.76 -4.04
CA LYS A 117 -10.22 3.39 -5.38
C LYS A 117 -9.14 4.47 -5.42
N LYS A 118 -8.91 5.16 -4.30
CA LYS A 118 -7.91 6.25 -4.22
C LYS A 118 -6.55 5.67 -3.87
N TRP A 119 -5.57 5.92 -4.73
CA TRP A 119 -4.17 5.64 -4.44
C TRP A 119 -3.61 6.67 -3.46
N VAL A 120 -2.78 6.20 -2.54
CA VAL A 120 -1.97 7.01 -1.62
C VAL A 120 -0.60 6.37 -1.64
N ASP A 121 0.44 7.15 -1.95
CA ASP A 121 1.81 6.65 -1.89
C ASP A 121 2.14 6.18 -0.46
N PRO A 122 2.80 5.02 -0.29
CA PRO A 122 3.30 4.59 1.02
C PRO A 122 4.19 5.67 1.64
N ILE A 123 3.99 5.98 2.92
CA ILE A 123 4.75 7.04 3.60
C ILE A 123 6.25 6.70 3.63
N SER A 124 6.56 5.40 3.74
CA SER A 124 7.92 4.88 3.75
C SER A 124 8.52 4.71 2.36
N LEU A 125 7.83 5.05 1.26
CA LEU A 125 8.29 4.74 -0.10
C LEU A 125 9.70 5.28 -0.38
N ASN A 126 9.99 6.53 0.00
CA ASN A 126 11.31 7.12 -0.23
C ASN A 126 12.42 6.39 0.54
N SER A 127 12.19 6.09 1.83
CA SER A 127 13.18 5.36 2.63
C SER A 127 13.33 3.92 2.12
N ALA A 128 12.26 3.27 1.70
CA ALA A 128 12.30 1.93 1.14
C ALA A 128 13.11 1.86 -0.17
N VAL A 129 12.95 2.85 -1.06
CA VAL A 129 13.75 2.96 -2.29
C VAL A 129 15.22 3.24 -1.95
N CYS A 130 15.49 4.24 -1.11
CA CYS A 130 16.86 4.63 -0.80
C CYS A 130 17.62 3.59 0.04
N ASN A 131 16.91 2.77 0.83
CA ASN A 131 17.50 1.65 1.59
C ASN A 131 17.48 0.34 0.81
N ARG A 132 16.93 0.31 -0.42
CA ARG A 132 16.82 -0.88 -1.28
C ARG A 132 16.08 -2.06 -0.63
N SER A 133 15.04 -1.77 0.16
CA SER A 133 14.38 -2.76 1.01
C SER A 133 13.15 -3.45 0.38
N GLY A 134 12.81 -3.16 -0.87
CA GLY A 134 11.57 -3.64 -1.52
C GLY A 134 11.70 -4.88 -2.38
N GLY A 135 12.45 -5.90 -1.93
CA GLY A 135 12.45 -7.28 -2.48
C GLY A 135 12.95 -7.53 -3.92
N GLY A 136 12.95 -6.52 -4.80
CA GLY A 136 13.47 -6.60 -6.16
C GLY A 136 12.61 -7.43 -7.12
N LEU A 137 13.16 -7.67 -8.32
CA LEU A 137 12.60 -8.58 -9.32
C LEU A 137 13.35 -9.89 -9.32
N LYS A 138 12.63 -10.99 -9.58
CA LYS A 138 13.21 -12.29 -9.91
C LYS A 138 12.79 -12.68 -11.32
N ASN A 139 13.58 -13.58 -11.89
CA ASN A 139 13.28 -14.20 -13.17
C ASN A 139 12.74 -15.62 -12.92
N ASP A 140 11.62 -15.93 -13.54
CA ASP A 140 11.05 -17.27 -13.47
C ASP A 140 11.87 -18.25 -14.34
N SER A 141 12.27 -19.39 -13.78
CA SER A 141 13.21 -20.29 -14.44
C SER A 141 12.61 -21.01 -15.66
N ILE A 142 11.28 -21.08 -15.76
CA ILE A 142 10.55 -21.80 -16.81
C ILE A 142 10.19 -20.81 -17.93
N THR A 143 9.43 -19.78 -17.58
CA THR A 143 8.90 -18.77 -18.51
C THR A 143 9.95 -17.74 -18.93
N LYS A 144 11.05 -17.62 -18.17
CA LYS A 144 12.09 -16.59 -18.33
C LYS A 144 11.59 -15.16 -18.16
N LYS A 145 10.39 -14.97 -17.61
CA LYS A 145 9.76 -13.67 -17.37
C LYS A 145 10.15 -13.12 -16.00
N ASP A 146 10.28 -11.80 -15.92
CA ASP A 146 10.43 -11.11 -14.65
C ASP A 146 9.13 -11.09 -13.85
N TYR A 147 9.24 -11.18 -12.53
CA TYR A 147 8.12 -11.01 -11.59
C TYR A 147 8.55 -10.31 -10.30
N ILE A 148 7.61 -9.58 -9.70
CA ILE A 148 7.77 -8.92 -8.41
C ILE A 148 7.61 -9.97 -7.31
N VAL A 149 8.58 -10.02 -6.37
CA VAL A 149 8.50 -10.93 -5.21
C VAL A 149 7.86 -10.30 -3.97
N ASP A 150 7.93 -8.97 -3.87
CA ASP A 150 7.39 -8.21 -2.74
C ASP A 150 5.98 -7.77 -3.07
N PHE A 151 5.00 -8.44 -2.46
CA PHE A 151 3.59 -8.18 -2.67
C PHE A 151 2.91 -7.87 -1.34
N GLU A 152 2.07 -6.86 -1.36
CA GLU A 152 1.27 -6.45 -0.21
C GLU A 152 -0.22 -6.39 -0.57
N SER A 153 -1.05 -7.07 0.23
CA SER A 153 -2.50 -7.05 0.05
C SER A 153 -3.18 -6.13 1.03
N ILE A 154 -3.46 -4.88 0.63
CA ILE A 154 -4.10 -3.88 1.47
C ILE A 154 -5.61 -4.10 1.45
N GLN A 155 -6.15 -4.58 2.57
CA GLN A 155 -7.59 -4.77 2.74
C GLN A 155 -8.29 -3.43 3.03
N GLN A 156 -7.72 -2.60 3.91
CA GLN A 156 -8.25 -1.28 4.31
C GLN A 156 -7.11 -0.31 4.62
N GLY A 157 -7.32 0.97 4.32
CA GLY A 157 -6.35 2.05 4.52
C GLY A 157 -5.57 2.42 3.25
N PRO A 158 -4.47 3.19 3.39
CA PRO A 158 -3.96 3.74 4.65
C PRO A 158 -4.88 4.81 5.27
N PHE A 159 -4.89 4.89 6.60
CA PHE A 159 -5.58 5.91 7.38
C PHE A 159 -4.56 6.75 8.15
N ILE A 160 -4.47 8.04 7.87
CA ILE A 160 -3.59 8.97 8.59
C ILE A 160 -4.06 9.10 10.04
N LEU A 161 -3.13 8.97 11.00
CA LEU A 161 -3.42 9.18 12.41
C LEU A 161 -3.81 10.64 12.66
N LYS A 162 -4.89 10.85 13.43
CA LYS A 162 -5.36 12.21 13.72
C LYS A 162 -4.41 12.89 14.70
N GLY A 163 -3.88 14.04 14.29
CA GLY A 163 -2.98 14.84 15.12
C GLY A 163 -1.54 14.34 15.17
N VAL A 164 -1.17 13.37 14.32
CA VAL A 164 0.21 12.90 14.17
C VAL A 164 0.60 12.99 12.70
N ASN A 165 1.64 13.75 12.39
CA ASN A 165 2.09 13.95 11.01
C ASN A 165 2.83 12.72 10.49
N ASN A 166 2.60 12.38 9.22
CA ASN A 166 3.34 11.31 8.51
C ASN A 166 3.33 9.96 9.23
N VAL A 167 2.24 9.65 9.93
CA VAL A 167 2.00 8.32 10.49
C VAL A 167 0.63 7.87 10.03
N ALA A 168 0.58 6.67 9.46
CA ALA A 168 -0.65 6.04 9.02
C ALA A 168 -0.77 4.62 9.57
N ILE A 169 -1.97 4.09 9.50
CA ILE A 169 -2.22 2.67 9.69
C ILE A 169 -2.87 2.06 8.47
N LYS A 170 -2.60 0.79 8.21
CA LYS A 170 -3.28 0.01 7.18
C LYS A 170 -3.48 -1.42 7.66
N TYR A 171 -4.48 -2.07 7.09
CA TYR A 171 -4.75 -3.48 7.32
C TYR A 171 -4.29 -4.27 6.11
N VAL A 172 -3.32 -5.14 6.33
CA VAL A 172 -2.72 -5.98 5.28
C VAL A 172 -3.11 -7.43 5.50
N ARG A 173 -3.54 -8.08 4.42
CA ARG A 173 -3.87 -9.49 4.39
C ARG A 173 -2.63 -10.30 4.01
N ASP A 174 -2.40 -11.34 4.81
CA ASP A 174 -1.43 -12.41 4.57
C ASP A 174 -2.12 -13.73 5.00
N ASN A 175 -1.40 -14.65 5.65
CA ASN A 175 -1.98 -15.80 6.35
C ASN A 175 -2.99 -15.39 7.45
N SER A 176 -2.84 -14.18 7.98
CA SER A 176 -3.73 -13.54 8.95
C SER A 176 -4.05 -12.09 8.54
N LEU A 177 -4.66 -11.29 9.40
CA LEU A 177 -4.86 -9.86 9.15
C LEU A 177 -3.95 -9.04 10.05
N HIS A 178 -2.99 -8.33 9.46
CA HIS A 178 -2.05 -7.50 10.20
C HIS A 178 -2.51 -6.05 10.24
N LEU A 179 -2.51 -5.46 11.44
CA LEU A 179 -2.55 -4.00 11.59
C LEU A 179 -1.11 -3.50 11.51
N ILE A 180 -0.81 -2.73 10.46
CA ILE A 180 0.50 -2.14 10.23
C ILE A 180 0.43 -0.66 10.52
N ARG A 181 1.39 -0.15 11.29
CA ARG A 181 1.71 1.28 11.39
C ARG A 181 2.84 1.58 10.41
N GLU A 182 2.68 2.63 9.62
CA GLU A 182 3.70 3.11 8.69
C GLU A 182 4.07 4.55 9.01
N ASP A 183 5.37 4.86 9.02
CA ASP A 183 5.91 6.22 8.99
C ASP A 183 7.08 6.33 8.01
N THR A 184 7.76 7.47 7.99
CA THR A 184 8.90 7.71 7.08
C THR A 184 10.07 6.74 7.28
N SER A 185 10.17 6.12 8.45
CA SER A 185 11.23 5.17 8.80
C SER A 185 10.91 3.75 8.33
N GLY A 186 9.64 3.44 8.07
CA GLY A 186 9.20 2.12 7.63
C GLY A 186 7.90 1.65 8.29
N GLU A 187 7.68 0.35 8.22
CA GLU A 187 6.49 -0.33 8.72
C GLU A 187 6.77 -1.11 10.00
N VAL A 188 5.77 -1.14 10.90
CA VAL A 188 5.78 -1.94 12.11
C VAL A 188 4.43 -2.65 12.23
N ILE A 189 4.44 -3.97 12.44
CA ILE A 189 3.24 -4.73 12.76
C ILE A 189 2.85 -4.42 14.21
N ILE A 190 1.66 -3.85 14.40
CA ILE A 190 1.10 -3.53 15.71
C ILE A 190 0.32 -4.73 16.27
N ASP A 191 -0.43 -5.42 15.41
CA ASP A 191 -1.20 -6.60 15.80
C ASP A 191 -1.34 -7.57 14.62
N ALA A 192 -1.45 -8.86 14.93
CA ALA A 192 -1.70 -9.94 14.00
C ALA A 192 -2.98 -10.68 14.40
N ILE A 193 -4.09 -10.28 13.76
CA ILE A 193 -5.43 -10.80 14.02
C ILE A 193 -5.57 -12.15 13.32
N LYS A 194 -5.64 -13.21 14.13
CA LYS A 194 -5.67 -14.59 13.66
C LYS A 194 -7.00 -14.97 13.02
N ASN A 195 -6.96 -16.05 12.24
CA ASN A 195 -8.16 -16.73 11.77
C ASN A 195 -8.94 -17.30 12.97
N HIS A 196 -10.26 -17.33 12.85
CA HIS A 196 -11.18 -17.86 13.88
C HIS A 196 -12.06 -18.91 13.21
N ASP A 197 -12.18 -20.11 13.78
CA ASP A 197 -12.92 -21.24 13.18
C ASP A 197 -12.57 -21.50 11.70
N ASN A 198 -11.28 -21.43 11.37
CA ASN A 198 -10.75 -21.52 9.98
C ASN A 198 -11.25 -20.45 9.00
N MET A 199 -11.93 -19.41 9.51
CA MET A 199 -12.38 -18.28 8.70
C MET A 199 -11.37 -17.14 8.76
N ALA A 200 -11.23 -16.44 7.63
CA ALA A 200 -10.37 -15.27 7.51
C ALA A 200 -11.02 -14.03 8.15
N PRO A 201 -10.28 -13.22 8.93
CA PRO A 201 -10.74 -11.93 9.38
C PRO A 201 -10.89 -10.92 8.23
N SER A 202 -11.92 -10.09 8.34
CA SER A 202 -12.20 -8.98 7.43
C SER A 202 -12.58 -7.72 8.20
N VAL A 203 -11.93 -6.61 7.87
CA VAL A 203 -12.21 -5.29 8.42
C VAL A 203 -13.53 -4.75 7.86
N ARG A 204 -14.48 -4.47 8.75
CA ARG A 204 -15.78 -3.88 8.41
C ARG A 204 -15.80 -2.37 8.54
N THR A 205 -15.18 -1.83 9.58
CA THR A 205 -15.05 -0.39 9.76
C THR A 205 -13.83 -0.06 10.60
N VAL A 206 -13.22 1.08 10.30
CA VAL A 206 -12.14 1.69 11.06
C VAL A 206 -12.50 3.14 11.29
N PHE A 207 -12.40 3.62 12.52
CA PHE A 207 -12.58 5.03 12.82
C PHE A 207 -11.76 5.46 14.03
N PHE A 208 -11.54 6.77 14.13
CA PHE A 208 -10.83 7.37 15.24
C PHE A 208 -11.80 8.08 16.16
N MET A 209 -11.67 7.85 17.46
CA MET A 209 -12.40 8.57 18.49
C MET A 209 -11.52 8.86 19.69
N LYS A 210 -11.88 9.89 20.45
CA LYS A 210 -11.27 10.15 21.75
C LYS A 210 -12.14 9.44 22.79
N LEU A 211 -11.50 8.70 23.70
CA LEU A 211 -12.13 8.17 24.90
C LEU A 211 -11.36 8.75 26.08
N LYS A 212 -12.06 9.49 26.95
CA LYS A 212 -11.48 10.35 27.97
C LYS A 212 -10.49 11.35 27.36
N SER A 213 -9.19 11.16 27.60
CA SER A 213 -8.11 12.00 27.09
C SER A 213 -7.32 11.36 25.95
N GLU A 214 -7.58 10.09 25.62
CA GLU A 214 -6.72 9.29 24.74
C GLU A 214 -7.34 9.07 23.35
N MET A 215 -6.50 9.23 22.33
CA MET A 215 -6.91 8.94 20.96
C MET A 215 -6.89 7.43 20.73
N ASN A 216 -8.02 6.93 20.24
CA ASN A 216 -8.23 5.53 19.97
C ASN A 216 -8.50 5.31 18.48
N ILE A 217 -7.96 4.20 17.96
CA ILE A 217 -8.34 3.58 16.70
C ILE A 217 -9.27 2.43 17.05
N ILE A 218 -10.49 2.48 16.50
CA ILE A 218 -11.50 1.46 16.72
C ILE A 218 -11.73 0.73 15.42
N SER A 219 -11.61 -0.59 15.46
CA SER A 219 -11.73 -1.45 14.29
C SER A 219 -12.71 -2.58 14.54
N LEU A 220 -13.77 -2.63 13.74
CA LEU A 220 -14.70 -3.75 13.73
C LEU A 220 -14.19 -4.80 12.74
N ILE A 221 -13.85 -5.98 13.27
CA ILE A 221 -13.42 -7.13 12.48
C ILE A 221 -14.51 -8.19 12.53
N THR A 222 -14.70 -8.87 11.40
CA THR A 222 -15.59 -10.02 11.32
C THR A 222 -14.84 -11.23 10.79
N TRP A 223 -15.33 -12.40 11.15
CA TRP A 223 -15.00 -13.67 10.54
C TRP A 223 -16.30 -14.25 9.98
N GLY A 224 -16.21 -14.96 8.85
CA GLY A 224 -17.34 -15.75 8.36
C GLY A 224 -17.86 -16.69 9.44
N GLY A 225 -19.12 -17.11 9.34
CA GLY A 225 -19.70 -18.10 10.22
C GLY A 225 -20.39 -19.20 9.44
N VAL A 226 -20.21 -20.46 9.87
CA VAL A 226 -20.86 -21.62 9.26
C VAL A 226 -22.23 -21.85 9.92
N ASP A 227 -22.28 -21.90 11.26
CA ASP A 227 -23.47 -22.36 12.00
C ASP A 227 -24.16 -21.28 12.84
N GLU A 228 -23.40 -20.43 13.55
CA GLU A 228 -23.95 -19.39 14.46
C GLU A 228 -24.05 -17.99 13.83
N GLY A 229 -23.77 -17.88 12.53
CA GLY A 229 -23.59 -16.61 11.83
C GLY A 229 -22.21 -15.99 12.05
N ASN A 230 -21.93 -14.86 11.41
CA ASN A 230 -20.61 -14.23 11.46
C ASN A 230 -20.20 -13.89 12.91
N TYR A 231 -18.94 -14.16 13.26
CA TYR A 231 -18.34 -13.67 14.50
C TYR A 231 -17.83 -12.24 14.29
N TYR A 232 -18.00 -11.39 15.30
CA TYR A 232 -17.52 -10.01 15.29
C TYR A 232 -16.67 -9.76 16.53
N LYS A 233 -15.62 -8.95 16.38
CA LYS A 233 -14.85 -8.38 17.49
C LYS A 233 -14.45 -6.96 17.16
N ILE A 234 -14.60 -6.08 18.14
CA ILE A 234 -14.14 -4.70 18.09
C ILE A 234 -12.78 -4.64 18.78
N TYR A 235 -11.78 -4.20 18.05
CA TYR A 235 -10.45 -3.95 18.57
C TYR A 235 -10.27 -2.46 18.83
N GLY A 236 -9.62 -2.13 19.94
CA GLY A 236 -9.21 -0.77 20.27
C GLY A 236 -7.69 -0.68 20.37
N TYR A 237 -7.13 0.39 19.82
CA TYR A 237 -5.71 0.72 19.94
C TYR A 237 -5.55 2.17 20.34
N ILE A 238 -4.70 2.43 21.34
CA ILE A 238 -4.38 3.78 21.80
C ILE A 238 -3.12 4.24 21.08
N TYR A 239 -3.04 5.54 20.75
CA TYR A 239 -1.81 6.14 20.26
C TYR A 239 -1.48 7.48 20.93
N ASP A 240 -0.19 7.72 21.12
CA ASP A 240 0.33 8.98 21.65
C ASP A 240 0.55 10.02 20.54
N LYS A 241 0.97 11.23 20.92
CA LYS A 241 1.29 12.33 20.01
C LYS A 241 2.45 12.03 19.03
N ASN A 242 3.24 10.99 19.30
CA ASN A 242 4.34 10.54 18.45
C ASN A 242 3.89 9.38 17.54
N GLY A 243 2.62 8.98 17.62
CA GLY A 243 2.07 7.84 16.89
C GLY A 243 2.55 6.49 17.41
N ARG A 244 3.05 6.39 18.65
CA ARG A 244 3.36 5.10 19.28
C ARG A 244 2.05 4.43 19.68
N MET A 245 1.86 3.19 19.27
CA MET A 245 0.60 2.46 19.38
C MET A 245 0.71 1.28 20.34
N HIS A 246 -0.38 0.99 21.05
CA HIS A 246 -0.55 -0.24 21.82
C HIS A 246 -2.03 -0.61 21.89
N THR A 247 -2.33 -1.87 22.20
CA THR A 247 -3.70 -2.36 22.38
C THR A 247 -4.37 -1.67 23.56
N ASN A 248 -5.65 -1.30 23.39
CA ASN A 248 -6.48 -0.85 24.49
C ASN A 248 -7.01 -2.07 25.26
N GLU A 249 -6.29 -2.47 26.32
CA GLU A 249 -6.64 -3.66 27.11
C GLU A 249 -8.04 -3.59 27.75
N ILE A 250 -8.54 -2.38 28.05
CA ILE A 250 -9.87 -2.22 28.65
C ILE A 250 -10.95 -2.65 27.65
N LEU A 251 -10.79 -2.26 26.38
CA LEU A 251 -11.70 -2.65 25.31
C LEU A 251 -11.53 -4.12 24.93
N ASP A 252 -10.29 -4.62 24.91
CA ASP A 252 -10.02 -6.01 24.57
C ASP A 252 -10.65 -7.01 25.57
N LYS A 253 -10.77 -6.63 26.85
CA LYS A 253 -11.38 -7.43 27.92
C LYS A 253 -12.91 -7.30 28.00
N ASP A 254 -13.54 -6.42 27.22
CA ASP A 254 -14.99 -6.24 27.26
C ASP A 254 -15.71 -7.33 26.45
N SER A 255 -16.38 -8.23 27.17
CA SER A 255 -17.15 -9.32 26.57
C SER A 255 -18.29 -8.86 25.66
N ASN A 256 -18.76 -7.60 25.78
CA ASN A 256 -19.80 -7.07 24.90
C ASN A 256 -19.25 -6.65 23.52
N LEU A 257 -17.94 -6.44 23.42
CA LEU A 257 -17.28 -5.99 22.20
C LEU A 257 -16.90 -7.15 21.26
N SER A 258 -17.30 -8.38 21.60
CA SER A 258 -17.16 -9.54 20.73
C SER A 258 -18.36 -10.48 20.82
N GLY A 259 -18.61 -11.25 19.77
CA GLY A 259 -19.67 -12.27 19.79
C GLY A 259 -20.20 -12.64 18.41
N TYR A 260 -20.93 -13.76 18.38
CA TYR A 260 -21.63 -14.22 17.19
C TYR A 260 -22.86 -13.37 16.90
N ASN A 261 -23.13 -13.17 15.62
CA ASN A 261 -24.40 -12.63 15.16
C ASN A 261 -25.47 -13.73 15.02
N ALA A 262 -25.76 -14.40 16.14
CA ALA A 262 -26.71 -15.50 16.19
C ALA A 262 -28.17 -14.99 16.08
N LYS A 263 -29.06 -15.83 15.54
CA LYS A 263 -30.49 -15.49 15.37
C LYS A 263 -31.17 -15.12 16.69
N LYS A 264 -30.85 -15.83 17.78
CA LYS A 264 -31.47 -15.64 19.10
C LYS A 264 -30.82 -14.53 19.94
N ASN A 265 -29.52 -14.29 19.74
CA ASN A 265 -28.77 -13.27 20.45
C ASN A 265 -27.81 -12.57 19.48
N PRO A 266 -28.32 -11.64 18.66
CA PRO A 266 -27.50 -11.01 17.62
C PRO A 266 -26.50 -10.03 18.23
N PHE A 267 -25.25 -10.09 17.74
CA PHE A 267 -24.25 -9.07 18.01
C PHE A 267 -24.77 -7.67 17.66
N LYS A 268 -24.63 -6.73 18.61
CA LYS A 268 -25.30 -5.42 18.54
C LYS A 268 -24.50 -4.39 17.74
N TYR A 269 -23.17 -4.46 17.79
CA TYR A 269 -22.30 -3.35 17.40
C TYR A 269 -21.72 -3.50 15.99
N LYS A 270 -22.59 -3.54 14.97
CA LYS A 270 -22.22 -3.87 13.58
C LYS A 270 -21.73 -2.70 12.72
N ASN A 271 -21.72 -1.48 13.24
CA ASN A 271 -21.29 -0.30 12.49
C ASN A 271 -20.67 0.76 13.41
N ALA A 272 -20.02 1.76 12.82
CA ALA A 272 -19.30 2.79 13.58
C ALA A 272 -20.19 3.57 14.56
N ASN A 273 -21.47 3.80 14.24
CA ASN A 273 -22.36 4.59 15.09
C ASN A 273 -22.72 3.82 16.37
N SER A 274 -23.17 2.56 16.25
CA SER A 274 -23.53 1.77 17.42
C SER A 274 -22.34 1.44 18.32
N ILE A 275 -21.14 1.29 17.73
CA ILE A 275 -19.90 1.14 18.50
C ILE A 275 -19.59 2.42 19.28
N LYS A 276 -19.63 3.59 18.62
CA LYS A 276 -19.36 4.89 19.29
C LYS A 276 -20.30 5.13 20.46
N GLU A 277 -21.61 4.94 20.27
CA GLU A 277 -22.61 5.12 21.31
C GLU A 277 -22.32 4.26 22.54
N TYR A 278 -21.98 2.99 22.32
CA TYR A 278 -21.62 2.08 23.40
C TYR A 278 -20.35 2.53 24.14
N LEU A 279 -19.29 2.83 23.39
CA LEU A 279 -18.01 3.19 23.97
C LEU A 279 -18.09 4.50 24.76
N LEU A 280 -18.80 5.52 24.24
CA LEU A 280 -19.01 6.77 24.95
C LEU A 280 -19.79 6.56 26.26
N LYS A 281 -20.88 5.80 26.21
CA LYS A 281 -21.72 5.51 27.39
C LYS A 281 -20.96 4.72 28.47
N ARG A 282 -20.06 3.83 28.07
CA ARG A 282 -19.38 2.90 28.99
C ARG A 282 -18.05 3.42 29.51
N TYR A 283 -17.33 4.19 28.69
CA TYR A 283 -15.92 4.52 28.93
C TYR A 283 -15.59 6.02 28.88
N ASP A 284 -16.52 6.87 28.44
CA ASP A 284 -16.33 8.33 28.34
C ASP A 284 -17.20 9.12 29.34
N SER A 285 -17.66 8.44 30.39
CA SER A 285 -18.35 9.03 31.54
C SER A 285 -17.37 9.39 32.66
#